data_AF-A0A7J7J630-F1
#
_entry.id   AF-A0A7J7J630-F1
#
_cell.length_a   1.000
_cell.length_b   1.000
_cell.length_c   1.000
_cell.angle_alpha   90.00
_cell.angle_beta   90.00
_cell.angle_gamma   90.00
#
_symmetry.space_group_name_H-M   'P 1'
#
loop_
_entity.id
_entity.type
_entity.pdbx_description
1 polymer ?
#
loop_
_entity_poly.entity_id
_entity_poly.type
_entity_poly.pdbx_seq_one_letter_code
_entity_poly.pdbx_strand_id
1 'polypeptide(L)'
;MICFDFIQFGLTQDESSLVFLCIPVCYLISAPIATKLRKQFKEIDNLYFMAGDFLLGVAAFIFMGPSPIFPGLQRPLWLFIVTLALQGVFGEAGLIFTLDLAFTPMNTGSGPTREMNSATQALVSGIWLTSLSIGTFLSPILSGMFIEKMSYGWTTTIYGVMCLVLAVMVLLIQLYRNIRNHYRRADSENKPLLS
;
A
#
# COMPACT_ATOMS: atom_id res chain seq x y z
N MET A 1 13.70 -19.42 -3.07
CA MET A 1 14.25 -18.52 -2.04
C MET A 1 13.42 -18.43 -0.76
N ILE A 2 12.14 -18.83 -0.79
CA ILE A 2 11.34 -19.13 0.41
C ILE A 2 11.64 -20.55 0.96
N CYS A 3 12.27 -21.43 0.15
CA CYS A 3 12.68 -22.77 0.60
C CYS A 3 13.49 -22.81 1.90
N PHE A 4 14.21 -21.73 2.25
CA PHE A 4 15.00 -21.70 3.49
C PHE A 4 14.15 -21.63 4.76
N ASP A 5 12.98 -20.98 4.72
CA ASP A 5 12.04 -20.97 5.86
C ASP A 5 11.24 -22.27 5.94
N PHE A 6 10.90 -22.91 4.80
CA PHE A 6 10.18 -24.18 4.83
C PHE A 6 10.97 -25.31 5.47
N ILE A 7 12.30 -25.30 5.32
CA ILE A 7 13.18 -26.24 6.01
C ILE A 7 13.21 -25.94 7.52
N GLN A 8 13.10 -24.67 7.94
CA GLN A 8 13.02 -24.31 9.37
C GLN A 8 11.71 -24.76 10.03
N PHE A 9 10.60 -24.71 9.30
CA PHE A 9 9.29 -25.13 9.80
C PHE A 9 8.94 -26.60 9.52
N GLY A 10 9.76 -27.31 8.72
CA GLY A 10 9.54 -28.72 8.38
C GLY A 10 8.37 -28.98 7.41
N LEU A 11 7.92 -27.97 6.66
CA LEU A 11 6.79 -28.11 5.74
C LEU A 11 7.19 -28.76 4.42
N THR A 12 6.27 -29.54 3.85
CA THR A 12 6.39 -30.06 2.49
C THR A 12 6.10 -29.00 1.42
N GLN A 13 6.57 -29.26 0.20
CA GLN A 13 6.41 -28.33 -0.94
C GLN A 13 4.92 -28.06 -1.29
N ASP A 14 4.03 -29.00 -0.99
CA ASP A 14 2.60 -28.83 -1.25
C ASP A 14 1.94 -27.90 -0.19
N GLU A 15 2.30 -28.06 1.08
CA GLU A 15 1.79 -27.23 2.17
C GLU A 15 2.25 -25.78 2.06
N SER A 16 3.49 -25.56 1.63
CA SER A 16 4.02 -24.22 1.36
C SER A 16 3.22 -23.46 0.29
N SER A 17 2.82 -24.16 -0.77
CA SER A 17 2.02 -23.58 -1.86
C SER A 17 0.63 -23.18 -1.39
N LEU A 18 0.02 -23.95 -0.48
CA LEU A 18 -1.26 -23.61 0.16
C LEU A 18 -1.15 -22.36 1.03
N VAL A 19 -0.06 -22.20 1.79
CA VAL A 19 0.19 -20.98 2.58
C VAL A 19 0.32 -19.75 1.67
N PHE A 20 0.94 -19.88 0.51
CA PHE A 20 0.99 -18.79 -0.47
C PHE A 20 -0.33 -18.47 -1.12
N LEU A 21 -1.21 -19.46 -1.26
CA LEU A 21 -2.56 -19.26 -1.79
C LEU A 21 -3.42 -18.38 -0.87
N CYS A 22 -3.08 -18.26 0.42
CA CYS A 22 -3.79 -17.38 1.34
C CYS A 22 -3.80 -15.91 0.87
N ILE A 23 -2.70 -15.42 0.29
CA ILE A 23 -2.61 -14.02 -0.15
C ILE A 23 -3.64 -13.69 -1.25
N PRO A 24 -3.66 -14.37 -2.41
CA PRO A 24 -4.64 -14.08 -3.46
C PRO A 24 -6.07 -14.39 -3.04
N VAL A 25 -6.30 -15.36 -2.15
CA VAL A 25 -7.66 -15.64 -1.61
C VAL A 25 -8.15 -14.48 -0.74
N CYS A 26 -7.34 -14.02 0.22
CA CYS A 26 -7.68 -12.87 1.05
C CYS A 26 -7.82 -11.58 0.22
N TYR A 27 -6.98 -11.40 -0.80
CA TYR A 27 -7.08 -10.33 -1.78
C TYR A 27 -8.44 -10.34 -2.51
N LEU A 28 -8.86 -11.50 -3.05
CA LEU A 28 -10.13 -11.61 -3.77
C LEU A 28 -11.35 -11.32 -2.89
N ILE A 29 -11.31 -11.74 -1.63
CA ILE A 29 -12.41 -11.53 -0.67
C ILE A 29 -12.45 -10.08 -0.18
N SER A 30 -11.29 -9.42 -0.02
CA SER A 30 -11.21 -8.03 0.42
C SER A 30 -11.65 -7.03 -0.63
N ALA A 31 -11.50 -7.35 -1.93
CA ALA A 31 -11.92 -6.48 -3.02
C ALA A 31 -13.35 -5.91 -2.98
N PRO A 32 -14.41 -6.73 -2.83
CA PRO A 32 -15.76 -6.19 -2.68
C PRO A 32 -15.93 -5.35 -1.41
N ILE A 33 -15.16 -5.65 -0.35
CA ILE A 33 -15.24 -4.96 0.93
C ILE A 33 -14.57 -3.57 0.81
N ALA A 34 -13.36 -3.50 0.27
CA ALA A 34 -12.62 -2.26 0.09
C ALA A 34 -13.33 -1.31 -0.88
N THR A 35 -13.85 -1.82 -2.00
CA THR A 35 -14.64 -1.02 -2.94
C THR A 35 -15.95 -0.50 -2.32
N LYS A 36 -16.62 -1.28 -1.47
CA LYS A 36 -17.81 -0.83 -0.73
C LYS A 36 -17.45 0.22 0.32
N LEU A 37 -16.37 0.00 1.08
CA LEU A 37 -15.85 0.94 2.07
C LEU A 37 -15.53 2.28 1.41
N ARG A 38 -14.87 2.24 0.26
CA ARG A 38 -14.55 3.42 -0.55
C ARG A 38 -15.79 4.20 -0.98
N LYS A 39 -16.87 3.52 -1.36
CA LYS A 39 -18.14 4.19 -1.73
C LYS A 39 -18.83 4.85 -0.53
N GLN A 40 -18.65 4.32 0.67
CA GLN A 40 -19.24 4.88 1.90
C GLN A 40 -18.44 6.07 2.45
N PHE A 41 -17.10 6.00 2.38
CA PHE A 41 -16.20 7.02 2.91
C PHE A 41 -15.67 7.96 1.83
N LYS A 42 -16.55 8.53 1.00
CA LYS A 42 -16.16 9.48 -0.07
C LYS A 42 -15.57 10.79 0.46
N GLU A 43 -15.88 11.16 1.70
CA GLU A 43 -15.43 12.43 2.29
C GLU A 43 -14.01 12.36 2.85
N ILE A 44 -13.47 11.16 3.07
CA ILE A 44 -12.11 10.99 3.59
C ILE A 44 -11.14 10.99 2.41
N ASP A 45 -10.15 11.89 2.46
CA ASP A 45 -9.10 11.98 1.46
C ASP A 45 -8.39 10.62 1.27
N ASN A 46 -8.22 10.21 0.01
CA ASN A 46 -7.65 8.91 -0.41
C ASN A 46 -6.28 8.66 0.21
N LEU A 47 -5.55 9.73 0.45
CA LEU A 47 -4.23 9.72 1.03
C LEU A 47 -4.23 9.32 2.52
N TYR A 48 -5.34 9.48 3.28
CA TYR A 48 -5.44 8.96 4.66
C TYR A 48 -5.57 7.44 4.65
N PHE A 49 -6.38 6.91 3.73
CA PHE A 49 -6.48 5.47 3.52
C PHE A 49 -5.14 4.88 3.04
N MET A 50 -4.45 5.56 2.14
CA MET A 50 -3.13 5.17 1.65
C MET A 50 -2.07 5.19 2.77
N ALA A 51 -2.09 6.19 3.66
CA ALA A 51 -1.20 6.22 4.82
C ALA A 51 -1.50 5.09 5.81
N GLY A 52 -2.78 4.80 6.07
CA GLY A 52 -3.20 3.67 6.91
C GLY A 52 -2.73 2.33 6.36
N ASP A 53 -2.85 2.13 5.05
CA ASP A 53 -2.37 0.94 4.34
C ASP A 53 -0.86 0.73 4.54
N PHE A 54 -0.04 1.76 4.31
CA PHE A 54 1.40 1.66 4.52
C PHE A 54 1.79 1.41 5.99
N LEU A 55 1.11 2.03 6.95
CA LEU A 55 1.35 1.81 8.38
C LEU A 55 1.01 0.37 8.80
N LEU A 56 -0.08 -0.19 8.27
CA LEU A 56 -0.45 -1.59 8.49
C LEU A 56 0.53 -2.54 7.80
N GLY A 57 1.05 -2.17 6.63
CA GLY A 57 2.13 -2.87 5.95
C GLY A 57 3.41 -2.94 6.78
N VAL A 58 3.80 -1.83 7.43
CA VAL A 58 4.93 -1.81 8.38
C VAL A 58 4.72 -2.82 9.50
N ALA A 59 3.54 -2.85 10.11
CA ALA A 59 3.23 -3.83 11.15
C ALA A 59 3.34 -5.26 10.60
N ALA A 60 2.73 -5.55 9.44
CA ALA A 60 2.79 -6.87 8.82
C ALA A 60 4.24 -7.34 8.56
N PHE A 61 5.09 -6.49 7.99
CA PHE A 61 6.49 -6.84 7.70
C PHE A 61 7.34 -7.03 8.97
N ILE A 62 7.10 -6.25 10.03
CA ILE A 62 7.79 -6.40 11.32
C ILE A 62 7.42 -7.73 11.98
N PHE A 63 6.14 -8.14 11.90
CA PHE A 63 5.65 -9.40 12.46
C PHE A 63 5.97 -10.62 11.58
N MET A 64 6.15 -10.45 10.27
CA MET A 64 6.41 -11.55 9.32
C MET A 64 7.85 -12.10 9.42
N GLY A 65 8.89 -11.25 9.37
CA GLY A 65 10.28 -11.73 9.30
C GLY A 65 11.08 -11.56 10.59
N PRO A 66 11.91 -12.55 11.00
CA PRO A 66 12.67 -12.54 12.26
C PRO A 66 13.58 -11.31 12.31
N SER A 67 13.03 -10.21 12.82
CA SER A 67 13.73 -8.95 12.82
C SER A 67 14.80 -9.03 13.90
N PRO A 68 16.06 -8.70 13.58
CA PRO A 68 17.16 -8.65 14.56
C PRO A 68 16.90 -7.62 15.69
N ILE A 69 15.82 -6.85 15.60
CA ILE A 69 15.36 -5.87 16.59
C ILE A 69 14.70 -6.56 17.82
N PHE A 70 14.11 -7.76 17.66
CA PHE A 70 13.50 -8.52 18.76
C PHE A 70 14.07 -9.95 18.85
N PRO A 71 15.24 -10.15 19.46
CA PRO A 71 15.96 -11.43 19.48
C PRO A 71 15.32 -12.56 20.32
N GLY A 72 14.12 -12.38 20.88
CA GLY A 72 13.47 -13.35 21.77
C GLY A 72 12.07 -13.81 21.35
N LEU A 73 11.51 -13.32 20.25
CA LEU A 73 10.14 -13.67 19.85
C LEU A 73 10.17 -14.92 18.95
N GLN A 74 9.77 -16.07 19.51
CA GLN A 74 9.48 -17.25 18.69
C GLN A 74 8.30 -16.91 17.78
N ARG A 75 8.49 -17.07 16.47
CA ARG A 75 7.47 -16.77 15.46
C ARG A 75 6.86 -18.07 14.96
N PRO A 76 5.74 -18.51 15.54
CA PRO A 76 5.06 -19.71 15.11
C PRO A 76 4.44 -19.50 13.72
N LEU A 77 4.28 -20.60 12.98
CA LEU A 77 3.73 -20.61 11.61
C LEU A 77 2.38 -19.87 11.50
N TRP A 78 1.53 -19.92 12.52
CA TRP A 78 0.23 -19.22 12.50
C TRP A 78 0.39 -17.70 12.42
N LEU A 79 1.41 -17.13 13.05
CA LEU A 79 1.68 -15.68 13.01
C LEU A 79 2.04 -15.26 11.58
N PHE A 80 2.83 -16.08 10.91
CA PHE A 80 3.20 -15.88 9.51
C PHE A 80 1.96 -15.91 8.60
N ILE A 81 1.08 -16.90 8.76
CA ILE A 81 -0.18 -17.00 7.99
C ILE A 81 -1.08 -15.78 8.22
N VAL A 82 -1.21 -15.31 9.48
CA VAL A 82 -1.99 -14.12 9.80
C VAL A 82 -1.40 -12.88 9.12
N THR A 83 -0.08 -12.70 9.15
CA THR A 83 0.58 -11.56 8.48
C THR A 83 0.41 -11.61 6.96
N LEU A 84 0.45 -12.79 6.35
CA LEU A 84 0.19 -12.99 4.93
C LEU A 84 -1.26 -12.64 4.55
N ALA A 85 -2.22 -13.08 5.38
CA ALA A 85 -3.62 -12.76 5.18
C ALA A 85 -3.88 -11.25 5.28
N LEU A 86 -3.31 -10.60 6.30
CA LEU A 86 -3.39 -9.15 6.47
C LEU A 86 -2.78 -8.43 5.26
N GLN A 87 -1.60 -8.85 4.78
CA GLN A 87 -0.98 -8.25 3.61
C GLN A 87 -1.85 -8.39 2.34
N GLY A 88 -2.55 -9.51 2.18
CA GLY A 88 -3.50 -9.70 1.08
C GLY A 88 -4.69 -8.74 1.14
N VAL A 89 -5.24 -8.50 2.34
CA VAL A 89 -6.36 -7.56 2.55
C VAL A 89 -5.96 -6.11 2.32
N PHE A 90 -4.82 -5.71 2.85
CA PHE A 90 -4.35 -4.32 2.77
C PHE A 90 -3.79 -3.99 1.39
N GLY A 91 -2.99 -4.88 0.80
CA GLY A 91 -2.43 -4.68 -0.54
C GLY A 91 -3.48 -4.41 -1.62
N GLU A 92 -4.67 -5.00 -1.51
CA GLU A 92 -5.79 -4.75 -2.40
C GLU A 92 -6.38 -3.34 -2.23
N ALA A 93 -6.62 -2.95 -0.99
CA ALA A 93 -7.14 -1.63 -0.65
C ALA A 93 -6.20 -0.53 -1.15
N GLY A 94 -4.89 -0.69 -0.98
CA GLY A 94 -3.87 0.25 -1.48
C GLY A 94 -3.93 0.47 -2.99
N LEU A 95 -4.19 -0.58 -3.79
CA LEU A 95 -4.31 -0.46 -5.25
C LEU A 95 -5.55 0.35 -5.66
N ILE A 96 -6.70 0.08 -5.04
CA ILE A 96 -7.95 0.83 -5.31
C ILE A 96 -7.73 2.31 -5.00
N PHE A 97 -7.21 2.64 -3.82
CA PHE A 97 -7.06 4.04 -3.40
C PHE A 97 -6.05 4.80 -4.25
N THR A 98 -4.98 4.13 -4.71
CA THR A 98 -3.97 4.75 -5.58
C THR A 98 -4.55 5.08 -6.95
N LEU A 99 -5.32 4.17 -7.53
CA LEU A 99 -5.98 4.40 -8.82
C LEU A 99 -7.05 5.50 -8.70
N ASP A 100 -7.84 5.50 -7.62
CA ASP A 100 -8.86 6.54 -7.41
C ASP A 100 -8.23 7.92 -7.12
N LEU A 101 -7.06 7.95 -6.46
CA LEU A 101 -6.26 9.18 -6.34
C LEU A 101 -5.75 9.67 -7.70
N ALA A 102 -5.34 8.76 -8.59
CA ALA A 102 -4.92 9.11 -9.94
C ALA A 102 -6.07 9.68 -10.80
N PHE A 103 -7.30 9.22 -10.56
CA PHE A 103 -8.51 9.75 -11.20
C PHE A 103 -9.08 11.01 -10.56
N THR A 104 -8.68 11.32 -9.33
CA THR A 104 -9.11 12.54 -8.65
C THR A 104 -8.53 13.73 -9.41
N PRO A 105 -9.36 14.62 -10.01
CA PRO A 105 -8.85 15.77 -10.74
C PRO A 105 -8.03 16.63 -9.79
N MET A 106 -6.76 16.86 -10.13
CA MET A 106 -5.94 17.85 -9.45
C MET A 106 -6.63 19.22 -9.62
N ASN A 107 -7.31 19.68 -8.57
CA ASN A 107 -7.87 21.04 -8.47
C ASN A 107 -6.74 22.09 -8.35
N THR A 108 -5.83 22.12 -9.32
CA THR A 108 -4.72 23.07 -9.43
C THR A 108 -5.13 24.38 -10.09
N GLY A 109 -6.39 24.57 -10.48
CA GLY A 109 -6.87 25.85 -11.00
C GLY A 109 -8.34 26.05 -10.72
N SER A 110 -8.67 27.23 -10.21
CA SER A 110 -10.02 27.78 -10.03
C SER A 110 -10.79 27.80 -11.36
N GLY A 111 -11.49 26.70 -11.63
CA GLY A 111 -12.45 26.55 -12.72
C GLY A 111 -13.42 25.41 -12.37
N PRO A 112 -14.62 25.37 -12.98
CA PRO A 112 -15.60 24.33 -12.72
C PRO A 112 -14.96 22.95 -12.96
N THR A 113 -15.28 22.00 -12.09
CA THR A 113 -14.84 20.60 -12.11
C THR A 113 -15.10 20.02 -13.50
N ARG A 114 -14.10 20.11 -14.38
CA ARG A 114 -14.23 19.61 -15.74
C ARG A 114 -14.13 18.11 -15.64
N GLU A 115 -15.24 17.42 -15.87
CA GLU A 115 -15.26 15.96 -15.86
C GLU A 115 -14.13 15.44 -16.76
N MET A 116 -13.34 14.53 -16.21
CA MET A 116 -12.19 14.00 -16.94
C MET A 116 -12.71 13.18 -18.12
N ASN A 117 -12.35 13.56 -19.34
CA ASN A 117 -12.74 12.84 -20.54
C ASN A 117 -12.35 11.36 -20.41
N SER A 118 -13.19 10.46 -20.92
CA SER A 118 -12.95 9.00 -20.92
C SER A 118 -11.59 8.61 -21.51
N ALA A 119 -11.13 9.35 -22.53
CA ALA A 119 -9.79 9.18 -23.10
C ALA A 119 -8.66 9.49 -22.09
N THR A 120 -8.81 10.53 -21.27
CA THR A 120 -7.82 10.89 -20.23
C THR A 120 -7.83 9.88 -19.09
N GLN A 121 -9.00 9.38 -18.68
CA GLN A 121 -9.11 8.29 -17.72
C GLN A 121 -8.40 7.02 -18.22
N ALA A 122 -8.62 6.63 -19.48
CA ALA A 122 -7.93 5.50 -20.08
C ALA A 122 -6.41 5.66 -20.08
N LEU A 123 -5.90 6.86 -20.42
CA LEU A 123 -4.47 7.15 -20.38
C LEU A 123 -3.89 7.06 -18.96
N VAL A 124 -4.55 7.64 -17.97
CA VAL A 124 -4.12 7.60 -16.55
C VAL A 124 -4.10 6.16 -16.03
N SER A 125 -5.14 5.37 -16.29
CA SER A 125 -5.16 3.95 -15.92
C SER A 125 -4.07 3.16 -16.64
N GLY A 126 -3.76 3.49 -17.89
CA GLY A 126 -2.69 2.86 -18.65
C GLY A 126 -1.33 3.11 -18.02
N ILE A 127 -1.01 4.36 -17.66
CA ILE A 127 0.23 4.73 -16.97
C ILE A 127 0.33 4.08 -15.59
N TRP A 128 -0.79 4.01 -14.87
CA TRP A 128 -0.85 3.34 -13.58
C TRP A 128 -0.55 1.84 -13.71
N LEU A 129 -1.17 1.16 -14.69
CA LEU A 129 -0.99 -0.27 -14.91
C LEU A 129 0.42 -0.63 -15.40
N THR A 130 1.03 0.21 -16.24
CA THR A 130 2.44 0.01 -16.65
C THR A 130 3.38 0.16 -15.48
N SER A 131 3.18 1.18 -14.65
CA SER A 131 3.95 1.40 -13.42
C SER A 131 3.81 0.22 -12.45
N LEU A 132 2.60 -0.30 -12.27
CA LEU A 132 2.33 -1.50 -11.48
C LEU A 132 3.05 -2.74 -12.05
N SER A 133 2.97 -2.95 -13.37
CA SER A 133 3.61 -4.09 -14.04
C SER A 133 5.13 -4.07 -13.89
N ILE A 134 5.73 -2.89 -14.02
CA ILE A 134 7.17 -2.67 -13.75
C ILE A 134 7.49 -3.05 -12.30
N GLY A 135 6.70 -2.59 -11.34
CA GLY A 135 6.88 -2.95 -9.93
C GLY A 135 6.78 -4.46 -9.68
N THR A 136 5.79 -5.13 -10.25
CA THR A 136 5.61 -6.58 -10.11
C THR A 136 6.72 -7.39 -10.76
N PHE A 137 7.39 -6.83 -11.77
CA PHE A 137 8.53 -7.47 -12.41
C PHE A 137 9.84 -7.24 -11.63
N LEU A 138 10.05 -6.05 -11.07
CA LEU A 138 11.26 -5.75 -10.29
C LEU A 138 11.24 -6.39 -8.89
N SER A 139 10.06 -6.58 -8.28
CA SER A 139 9.98 -7.03 -6.89
C SER A 139 10.59 -8.41 -6.62
N PRO A 140 10.44 -9.45 -7.49
CA PRO A 140 11.06 -10.76 -7.27
C PRO A 140 12.58 -10.72 -7.52
N ILE A 141 13.03 -9.88 -8.46
CA ILE A 141 14.46 -9.71 -8.78
C ILE A 141 15.19 -9.07 -7.61
N LEU A 142 14.66 -7.95 -7.09
CA LEU A 142 15.24 -7.24 -5.96
C LEU A 142 15.20 -8.09 -4.69
N SER A 143 14.04 -8.67 -4.34
CA SER A 143 13.94 -9.55 -3.18
C SER A 143 14.90 -10.73 -3.29
N GLY A 144 15.00 -11.33 -4.48
CA GLY A 144 16.03 -12.27 -4.96
C GLY A 144 17.42 -11.95 -4.41
N MET A 145 17.94 -10.83 -4.90
CA MET A 145 19.28 -10.38 -4.59
C MET A 145 19.49 -10.07 -3.10
N PHE A 146 18.47 -9.54 -2.41
CA PHE A 146 18.57 -9.19 -0.99
C PHE A 146 18.66 -10.42 -0.09
N ILE A 147 17.84 -11.45 -0.33
CA ILE A 147 17.87 -12.66 0.52
C ILE A 147 19.16 -13.45 0.29
N GLU A 148 19.66 -13.54 -0.95
CA GLU A 148 20.95 -14.19 -1.24
C GLU A 148 22.13 -13.54 -0.52
N LYS A 149 22.11 -12.21 -0.34
CA LYS A 149 23.24 -11.47 0.23
C LYS A 149 23.14 -11.17 1.73
N MET A 150 21.93 -10.95 2.26
CA MET A 150 21.75 -10.38 3.61
C MET A 150 20.92 -11.25 4.56
N SER A 151 20.53 -12.47 4.18
CA SER A 151 19.61 -13.32 4.97
C SER A 151 18.19 -12.74 5.10
N TYR A 152 17.22 -13.62 5.32
CA TYR A 152 15.79 -13.32 5.28
C TYR A 152 15.35 -12.24 6.29
N GLY A 153 15.92 -12.26 7.50
CA GLY A 153 15.57 -11.31 8.57
C GLY A 153 15.93 -9.85 8.25
N TRP A 154 17.04 -9.62 7.55
CA TRP A 154 17.43 -8.27 7.12
C TRP A 154 16.59 -7.79 5.95
N THR A 155 16.27 -8.67 5.00
CA THR A 155 15.40 -8.33 3.86
C THR A 155 14.04 -7.84 4.34
N THR A 156 13.38 -8.58 5.23
CA THR A 156 12.07 -8.20 5.78
C THR A 156 12.11 -6.89 6.57
N THR A 157 13.21 -6.64 7.31
CA THR A 157 13.42 -5.36 8.00
C THR A 157 13.59 -4.20 7.03
N ILE A 158 14.36 -4.38 5.93
CA ILE A 158 14.54 -3.37 4.88
C ILE A 158 13.19 -3.04 4.23
N TYR A 159 12.39 -4.05 3.87
CA TYR A 159 11.04 -3.83 3.33
C TYR A 159 10.14 -3.08 4.31
N GLY A 160 10.17 -3.44 5.60
CA GLY A 160 9.44 -2.72 6.65
C GLY A 160 9.87 -1.25 6.76
N VAL A 161 11.17 -0.95 6.70
CA VAL A 161 11.70 0.43 6.72
C VAL A 161 11.29 1.19 5.45
N MET A 162 11.33 0.55 4.28
CA MET A 162 10.87 1.18 3.04
C MET A 162 9.37 1.54 3.13
N CYS A 163 8.53 0.65 3.65
CA CYS A 163 7.13 0.94 3.92
C CYS A 163 6.95 2.08 4.92
N LEU A 164 7.79 2.15 5.96
CA LEU A 164 7.75 3.23 6.95
C LEU A 164 8.10 4.58 6.31
N VAL A 165 9.15 4.64 5.50
CA VAL A 165 9.54 5.86 4.78
C VAL A 165 8.41 6.32 3.85
N LEU A 166 7.77 5.39 3.12
CA LEU A 166 6.62 5.71 2.28
C LEU A 166 5.43 6.21 3.10
N ALA A 167 5.11 5.58 4.23
CA ALA A 167 4.05 6.02 5.13
C ALA A 167 4.30 7.45 5.61
N VAL A 168 5.52 7.75 6.05
CA VAL A 168 5.91 9.10 6.50
C VAL A 168 5.81 10.11 5.36
N MET A 169 6.29 9.79 4.17
CA MET A 169 6.17 10.69 3.02
C MET A 169 4.72 10.99 2.67
N VAL A 170 3.84 9.98 2.65
CA VAL A 170 2.41 10.18 2.40
C VAL A 170 1.78 11.05 3.50
N LEU A 171 2.12 10.83 4.76
CA LEU A 171 1.65 11.66 5.88
C LEU A 171 2.14 13.12 5.77
N LEU A 172 3.38 13.35 5.37
CA LEU A 172 3.92 14.69 5.16
C LEU A 172 3.21 15.41 4.00
N ILE A 173 2.99 14.71 2.88
CA ILE A 173 2.22 15.25 1.75
C ILE A 173 0.79 15.59 2.18
N GLN A 174 0.20 14.76 3.04
CA GLN A 174 -1.12 15.02 3.61
C GLN A 174 -1.18 16.25 4.47
N LEU A 175 -0.24 16.39 5.41
CA LEU A 175 -0.15 17.58 6.26
C LEU A 175 0.05 18.84 5.40
N TYR A 176 0.92 18.77 4.39
CA TYR A 176 1.13 19.87 3.46
C TYR A 176 -0.14 20.24 2.69
N ARG A 177 -0.89 19.25 2.17
CA ARG A 177 -2.17 19.47 1.48
C ARG A 177 -3.21 20.08 2.41
N ASN A 178 -3.31 19.59 3.64
CA ASN A 178 -4.29 20.09 4.61
C ASN A 178 -4.01 21.55 4.97
N ILE A 179 -2.75 21.89 5.25
CA ILE A 179 -2.32 23.28 5.53
C ILE A 179 -2.58 24.18 4.31
N ARG A 180 -2.19 23.74 3.10
CA ARG A 180 -2.43 24.51 1.87
C ARG A 180 -3.92 24.75 1.61
N ASN A 181 -4.77 23.75 1.87
CA ASN A 181 -6.22 23.87 1.70
C ASN A 181 -6.83 24.82 2.73
N HIS A 182 -6.35 24.79 3.98
CA HIS A 182 -6.74 25.77 5.00
C HIS A 182 -6.35 27.21 4.62
N TYR A 183 -5.12 27.43 4.12
CA TYR A 183 -4.69 28.74 3.62
C TYR A 183 -5.51 29.20 2.41
N ARG A 184 -5.81 28.32 1.45
CA ARG A 184 -6.64 28.65 0.27
C ARG A 184 -8.07 29.04 0.64
N ARG A 185 -8.67 28.38 1.64
CA ARG A 185 -10.01 28.73 2.13
C ARG A 185 -10.03 30.09 2.79
N ALA A 186 -9.03 30.39 3.63
CA ALA A 186 -8.88 31.70 4.27
C ALA A 186 -8.68 32.85 3.27
N ASP A 187 -7.93 32.60 2.17
CA ASP A 187 -7.74 33.60 1.10
C ASP A 187 -8.99 33.81 0.23
N SER A 188 -9.78 32.76 -0.02
CA SER A 188 -11.04 32.89 -0.77
C SER A 188 -12.14 33.61 0.01
N GLU A 189 -12.15 33.49 1.33
CA GLU A 189 -13.12 34.17 2.22
C GLU A 189 -12.77 35.67 2.39
N ASN A 190 -11.50 36.04 2.20
CA ASN A 190 -11.00 37.40 2.29
C ASN A 190 -11.08 38.21 0.98
N LYS A 191 -11.58 37.65 -0.12
CA LYS A 191 -11.87 38.45 -1.32
C LYS A 191 -13.22 39.14 -1.15
N PRO A 192 -13.27 40.48 -0.96
CA PRO A 192 -14.54 41.19 -0.86
C PRO A 192 -15.36 41.02 -2.14
N LEU A 193 -16.65 40.75 -1.98
CA LEU A 193 -17.66 40.77 -3.03
C LEU A 193 -17.76 42.19 -3.61
N LEU A 194 -16.87 42.53 -4.53
CA LEU A 194 -17.00 43.72 -5.38
C LEU A 194 -17.69 43.28 -6.67
N SER A 195 -19.01 43.12 -6.57
CA SER A 195 -19.98 43.20 -7.66
C SER A 195 -20.47 44.63 -7.78
#